data_AF-A0A533TAQ0-F1
#
_entry.id   AF-A0A533TAQ0-F1
#
_cell.length_a   1.000
_cell.length_b   1.000
_cell.length_c   1.000
_cell.angle_alpha   90.00
_cell.angle_beta   90.00
_cell.angle_gamma   90.00
#
_symmetry.space_group_name_H-M   'P 1'
#
loop_
_entity.id
_entity.type
_entity.pdbx_description
1 polymer ?
#
loop_
_entity_poly.entity_id
_entity_poly.type
_entity_poly.pdbx_seq_one_letter_code
_entity_poly.pdbx_strand_id
1 'polypeptide(L)'
;IRISDSIERIDNDSLDAAAGQQFLSHSYLTNGMKELVNEGFKRLSGSSGGRPVFRLKQAMGGGKTHLIKTMAFLARHPNLRTEFFPETSSRYVYGAAQVAFFNGREQPNDYFWGRIAAQLGFEGFFKAGTESPGQEHWQALFDNIEAPVLILLDEMPTYFGYYRTQAVGSGTVADIAGRAFANLLTASSGKQNICIIVSDLEASYAEGTQIINAALESSRKELNRIEFNITPVDLSGDETYAILKKRLFSRLPDNAQIAHIAESFGKAIEQAQRSKTIEQQKSPEQLASEVEQTYPFHPQMKHIFALFKENKEFQQTRGLLELASRLLKSVWERQANDVMLIGPQHFDLSIDEVREKIISISRLDDAVARDIYSSDGSAHAQTIDANAGNDAAAQVANLLLVSSLSTAVNPVKGLTLSETLECLATPNADLSFYQQACDNLTKSSWYLHKSAEGRIYFDKLENLTKMLTGLAARAPEPKVSELIAHRLREAFEPKSKRAYQKVLALPSIDEIEKEVQVSRVLAIISPDSKLPPEEVGKLFTTLVRKNNLLVLTGEKSFEVGKLHEAARQVYAVGQANTTGKVKKGDPQWEEFEDLKASYEHQFNSVVKSLFDKLLFPSQRPGQEPKLES
;
A
#
# COMPACT_ATOMS: atom_id res chain seq x y z
N ILE A 1 23.65 17.93 3.57
CA ILE A 1 24.71 17.70 2.56
C ILE A 1 24.23 16.53 1.70
N ARG A 2 23.81 16.78 0.45
CA ARG A 2 23.29 15.72 -0.45
C ARG A 2 24.48 14.93 -1.00
N ILE A 3 24.81 13.84 -0.30
CA ILE A 3 25.87 12.88 -0.67
C ILE A 3 25.47 12.07 -1.94
N SER A 4 24.18 12.08 -2.32
CA SER A 4 23.64 11.24 -3.40
C SER A 4 24.07 11.67 -4.80
N ASP A 5 24.08 12.98 -5.10
CA ASP A 5 24.05 13.42 -6.51
C ASP A 5 25.45 13.45 -7.15
N SER A 6 26.50 13.69 -6.35
CA SER A 6 27.90 13.68 -6.82
C SER A 6 28.46 12.27 -7.02
N ILE A 7 27.86 11.27 -6.37
CA ILE A 7 28.32 9.87 -6.43
C ILE A 7 27.64 9.13 -7.60
N GLU A 8 26.65 9.70 -8.28
CA GLU A 8 25.89 8.99 -9.32
C GLU A 8 26.65 8.75 -10.63
N ARG A 9 27.58 9.63 -11.02
CA ARG A 9 28.42 9.45 -12.23
C ARG A 9 29.65 8.61 -11.91
N ILE A 10 29.87 7.54 -12.69
CA ILE A 10 31.13 6.79 -12.70
C ILE A 10 31.96 7.33 -13.86
N ASP A 11 33.00 8.07 -13.54
CA ASP A 11 34.11 8.36 -14.45
C ASP A 11 35.44 7.98 -13.78
N ASN A 12 36.53 7.97 -14.56
CA ASN A 12 37.83 7.58 -14.03
C ASN A 12 38.35 8.52 -12.93
N ASP A 13 37.82 9.73 -12.82
CA ASP A 13 38.19 10.74 -11.82
C ASP A 13 37.39 10.55 -10.50
N SER A 14 36.20 9.95 -10.56
CA SER A 14 35.32 9.65 -9.41
C SER A 14 35.66 8.37 -8.62
N LEU A 15 36.62 7.56 -9.09
CA LEU A 15 36.99 6.27 -8.51
C LEU A 15 38.23 6.37 -7.62
N ASP A 16 38.29 7.32 -6.69
CA ASP A 16 39.36 7.36 -5.68
C ASP A 16 39.12 6.36 -4.52
N ALA A 17 40.18 6.00 -3.79
CA ALA A 17 40.10 4.97 -2.76
C ALA A 17 39.30 5.39 -1.52
N ALA A 18 39.30 6.68 -1.15
CA ALA A 18 38.59 7.18 0.03
C ALA A 18 37.09 7.22 -0.21
N ALA A 19 36.67 7.69 -1.40
CA ALA A 19 35.29 7.62 -1.86
C ALA A 19 34.80 6.16 -1.92
N GLY A 20 35.65 5.25 -2.41
CA GLY A 20 35.36 3.82 -2.42
C GLY A 20 35.14 3.23 -1.03
N GLN A 21 35.99 3.57 -0.06
CA GLN A 21 35.84 3.12 1.33
C GLN A 21 34.53 3.62 1.95
N GLN A 22 34.22 4.91 1.78
CA GLN A 22 32.97 5.50 2.27
C GLN A 22 31.73 4.86 1.60
N PHE A 23 31.81 4.59 0.30
CA PHE A 23 30.72 3.93 -0.44
C PHE A 23 30.49 2.50 0.05
N LEU A 24 31.57 1.72 0.20
CA LEU A 24 31.49 0.32 0.64
C LEU A 24 31.08 0.18 2.11
N SER A 25 31.48 1.10 2.98
CA SER A 25 31.13 1.07 4.42
C SER A 25 29.64 1.22 4.68
N HIS A 26 28.91 1.94 3.81
CA HIS A 26 27.45 2.13 3.86
C HIS A 26 26.69 1.11 3.00
N SER A 27 27.40 0.19 2.36
CA SER A 27 26.82 -0.81 1.48
C SER A 27 26.61 -2.13 2.25
N TYR A 28 25.42 -2.72 2.10
CA TYR A 28 25.19 -4.08 2.55
C TYR A 28 25.63 -5.06 1.46
N LEU A 29 26.40 -6.09 1.85
CA LEU A 29 26.91 -7.10 0.92
C LEU A 29 25.83 -8.15 0.64
N THR A 30 25.05 -7.94 -0.41
CA THR A 30 24.04 -8.92 -0.87
C THR A 30 24.70 -10.17 -1.44
N ASN A 31 23.95 -11.27 -1.51
CA ASN A 31 24.39 -12.53 -2.10
C ASN A 31 24.76 -12.34 -3.58
N GLY A 32 23.94 -11.61 -4.34
CA GLY A 32 24.26 -11.28 -5.74
C GLY A 32 25.55 -10.46 -5.88
N MET A 33 25.83 -9.56 -4.93
CA MET A 33 27.10 -8.81 -4.89
C MET A 33 28.28 -9.71 -4.56
N LYS A 34 28.18 -10.56 -3.53
CA LYS A 34 29.22 -11.51 -3.15
C LYS A 34 29.55 -12.46 -4.30
N GLU A 35 28.53 -12.92 -5.00
CA GLU A 35 28.69 -13.82 -6.13
C GLU A 35 29.36 -13.13 -7.34
N LEU A 36 28.93 -11.91 -7.68
CA LEU A 36 29.58 -11.10 -8.72
C LEU A 36 31.05 -10.84 -8.39
N VAL A 37 31.35 -10.44 -7.14
CA VAL A 37 32.70 -10.16 -6.68
C VAL A 37 33.56 -11.42 -6.73
N ASN A 38 33.05 -12.56 -6.24
CA ASN A 38 33.79 -13.81 -6.22
C ASN A 38 34.13 -14.30 -7.64
N GLU A 39 33.16 -14.37 -8.54
CA GLU A 39 33.39 -14.82 -9.91
C GLU A 39 34.18 -13.78 -10.73
N GLY A 40 33.97 -12.49 -10.48
CA GLY A 40 34.71 -11.40 -11.11
C GLY A 40 36.18 -11.39 -10.69
N PHE A 41 36.49 -11.56 -9.40
CA PHE A 41 37.88 -11.64 -8.91
C PHE A 41 38.58 -12.87 -9.46
N LYS A 42 37.87 -14.00 -9.50
CA LYS A 42 38.36 -15.24 -10.09
C LYS A 42 38.72 -15.08 -11.58
N ARG A 43 37.94 -14.30 -12.34
CA ARG A 43 38.29 -13.93 -13.72
C ARG A 43 39.48 -12.98 -13.74
N LEU A 44 39.46 -11.88 -13.00
CA LEU A 44 40.53 -10.88 -13.01
C LEU A 44 41.89 -11.41 -12.52
N SER A 45 41.91 -12.48 -11.70
CA SER A 45 43.15 -13.15 -11.29
C SER A 45 43.82 -13.97 -12.38
N GLY A 46 43.19 -14.15 -13.54
CA GLY A 46 43.71 -15.00 -14.62
C GLY A 46 43.74 -16.50 -14.26
N SER A 47 43.08 -16.89 -13.16
CA SER A 47 43.00 -18.29 -12.73
C SER A 47 42.15 -19.10 -13.71
N SER A 48 42.43 -20.40 -13.82
CA SER A 48 41.65 -21.30 -14.67
C SER A 48 40.21 -21.43 -14.14
N GLY A 49 39.26 -20.87 -14.89
CA GLY A 49 37.84 -20.81 -14.53
C GLY A 49 37.48 -19.45 -13.92
N GLY A 50 36.29 -18.95 -14.22
CA GLY A 50 35.83 -17.57 -13.97
C GLY A 50 35.16 -17.07 -15.23
N ARG A 51 33.97 -16.46 -15.13
CA ARG A 51 33.17 -16.14 -16.33
C ARG A 51 33.62 -14.79 -16.92
N PRO A 52 33.75 -14.69 -18.26
CA PRO A 52 34.19 -13.46 -18.90
C PRO A 52 33.13 -12.36 -18.88
N VAL A 53 31.84 -12.73 -18.94
CA VAL A 53 30.75 -11.79 -19.11
C VAL A 53 29.67 -12.03 -18.05
N PHE A 54 29.40 -10.99 -17.27
CA PHE A 54 28.31 -10.93 -16.31
C PHE A 54 27.19 -10.06 -16.87
N ARG A 55 25.99 -10.64 -16.97
CA ARG A 55 24.78 -9.89 -17.27
C ARG A 55 24.06 -9.59 -15.96
N LEU A 56 23.94 -8.31 -15.65
CA LEU A 56 23.13 -7.86 -14.52
C LEU A 56 21.67 -7.85 -14.97
N LYS A 57 20.97 -8.94 -14.69
CA LYS A 57 19.54 -9.01 -14.96
C LYS A 57 18.81 -8.01 -14.07
N GLN A 58 17.66 -7.55 -14.56
CA GLN A 58 16.77 -6.74 -13.76
C GLN A 58 16.18 -7.57 -12.62
N ALA A 59 16.74 -7.44 -11.42
CA ALA A 59 15.90 -7.37 -10.24
C ALA A 59 15.15 -6.04 -10.36
N MET A 60 13.84 -6.05 -10.25
CA MET A 60 12.94 -4.99 -10.68
C MET A 60 12.99 -3.68 -9.86
N GLY A 61 14.16 -3.22 -9.44
CA GLY A 61 14.38 -1.85 -8.99
C GLY A 61 15.63 -1.75 -8.14
N GLY A 62 16.55 -0.88 -8.57
CA GLY A 62 17.78 -0.43 -7.89
C GLY A 62 18.81 -1.52 -7.53
N GLY A 63 20.08 -1.27 -7.84
CA GLY A 63 21.20 -2.14 -7.43
C GLY A 63 22.22 -2.44 -8.53
N LYS A 64 21.87 -2.30 -9.81
CA LYS A 64 22.81 -2.56 -10.93
C LYS A 64 23.99 -1.60 -10.94
N THR A 65 23.71 -0.30 -10.96
CA THR A 65 24.74 0.75 -10.87
C THR A 65 25.53 0.62 -9.55
N HIS A 66 24.87 0.17 -8.47
CA HIS A 66 25.54 -0.09 -7.18
C HIS A 66 26.51 -1.28 -7.25
N LEU A 67 26.14 -2.38 -7.92
CA LEU A 67 27.04 -3.51 -8.21
C LEU A 67 28.20 -3.12 -9.12
N ILE A 68 27.91 -2.36 -10.18
CA ILE A 68 28.92 -1.84 -11.12
C ILE A 68 29.95 -1.01 -10.35
N LYS A 69 29.51 -0.06 -9.52
CA LYS A 69 30.38 0.76 -8.65
C LYS A 69 31.19 -0.08 -7.68
N THR A 70 30.53 -1.04 -7.03
CA THR A 70 31.19 -1.94 -6.08
C THR A 70 32.33 -2.68 -6.77
N MET A 71 32.07 -3.29 -7.94
CA MET A 71 33.10 -4.00 -8.68
C MET A 71 34.19 -3.05 -9.20
N ALA A 72 33.85 -1.83 -9.64
CA ALA A 72 34.81 -0.82 -10.10
C ALA A 72 35.80 -0.43 -9.00
N PHE A 73 35.31 -0.06 -7.82
CA PHE A 73 36.16 0.31 -6.68
C PHE A 73 37.06 -0.84 -6.25
N LEU A 74 36.48 -2.05 -6.12
CA LEU A 74 37.22 -3.23 -5.73
C LEU A 74 38.29 -3.60 -6.76
N ALA A 75 37.97 -3.66 -8.05
CA ALA A 75 38.92 -4.04 -9.08
C ALA A 75 40.09 -3.04 -9.18
N ARG A 76 39.82 -1.73 -9.05
CA ARG A 76 40.83 -0.68 -9.13
C ARG A 76 41.73 -0.60 -7.89
N HIS A 77 41.18 -0.85 -6.70
CA HIS A 77 41.86 -0.61 -5.42
C HIS A 77 42.09 -1.91 -4.61
N PRO A 78 43.30 -2.48 -4.62
CA PRO A 78 43.60 -3.73 -3.90
C PRO A 78 43.35 -3.67 -2.38
N ASN A 79 43.58 -2.52 -1.75
CA ASN A 79 43.33 -2.30 -0.33
C ASN A 79 41.84 -2.46 0.02
N LEU A 80 40.93 -1.92 -0.80
CA LEU A 80 39.49 -2.08 -0.60
C LEU A 80 39.06 -3.54 -0.76
N ARG A 81 39.68 -4.30 -1.67
CA ARG A 81 39.42 -5.74 -1.80
C ARG A 81 39.78 -6.52 -0.54
N THR A 82 40.95 -6.22 0.02
CA THR A 82 41.44 -6.91 1.21
C THR A 82 40.61 -6.55 2.44
N GLU A 83 40.16 -5.30 2.54
CA GLU A 83 39.33 -4.83 3.65
C GLU A 83 37.91 -5.44 3.63
N PHE A 84 37.21 -5.38 2.49
CA PHE A 84 35.79 -5.75 2.42
C PHE A 84 35.56 -7.22 1.99
N PHE A 85 36.53 -7.85 1.33
CA PHE A 85 36.45 -9.23 0.85
C PHE A 85 37.75 -10.01 1.10
N PRO A 86 38.23 -10.11 2.37
CA PRO A 86 39.54 -10.67 2.70
C PRO A 86 39.72 -12.12 2.21
N GLU A 87 38.72 -12.98 2.42
CA GLU A 87 38.79 -14.39 2.02
C GLU A 87 38.89 -14.53 0.49
N THR A 88 37.99 -13.89 -0.25
CA THR A 88 38.00 -13.91 -1.73
C THR A 88 39.26 -13.28 -2.30
N SER A 89 39.71 -12.16 -1.72
CA SER A 89 40.93 -11.46 -2.13
C SER A 89 42.19 -12.30 -1.90
N SER A 90 42.22 -13.12 -0.85
CA SER A 90 43.34 -14.04 -0.59
C SER A 90 43.37 -15.22 -1.56
N ARG A 91 42.20 -15.69 -2.01
CA ARG A 91 42.06 -16.81 -2.96
C ARG A 91 42.40 -16.39 -4.39
N TYR A 92 42.05 -15.17 -4.78
CA TYR A 92 42.21 -14.65 -6.15
C TYR A 92 43.09 -13.40 -6.16
N VAL A 93 44.39 -13.62 -6.30
CA VAL A 93 45.41 -12.56 -6.20
C VAL A 93 45.65 -11.91 -7.56
N TYR A 94 45.49 -10.59 -7.64
CA TYR A 94 45.87 -9.75 -8.79
C TYR A 94 46.09 -8.30 -8.35
N GLY A 95 46.89 -7.55 -9.13
CA GLY A 95 47.17 -6.13 -8.91
C GLY A 95 45.95 -5.22 -9.17
N ALA A 96 46.18 -3.91 -9.27
CA ALA A 96 45.12 -2.98 -9.68
C ALA A 96 44.66 -3.30 -11.12
N ALA A 97 43.36 -3.40 -11.34
CA ALA A 97 42.79 -3.57 -12.67
C ALA A 97 42.60 -2.21 -13.36
N GLN A 98 42.78 -2.18 -14.68
CA GLN A 98 42.30 -1.07 -15.50
C GLN A 98 40.79 -1.17 -15.64
N VAL A 99 40.08 -0.06 -15.42
CA VAL A 99 38.62 0.00 -15.45
C VAL A 99 38.19 0.93 -16.58
N ALA A 100 37.35 0.43 -17.48
CA ALA A 100 36.66 1.24 -18.48
C ALA A 100 35.15 1.19 -18.22
N PHE A 101 34.50 2.34 -18.31
CA PHE A 101 33.07 2.52 -18.10
C PHE A 101 32.43 3.20 -19.30
N PHE A 102 31.28 2.70 -19.73
CA PHE A 102 30.48 3.34 -20.77
C PHE A 102 29.01 3.33 -20.37
N ASN A 103 28.37 4.51 -20.38
CA ASN A 103 26.94 4.64 -20.20
C ASN A 103 26.25 4.80 -21.56
N GLY A 104 25.24 3.96 -21.84
CA GLY A 104 24.51 3.93 -23.10
C GLY A 104 23.65 5.15 -23.42
N ARG A 105 23.52 6.12 -22.49
CA ARG A 105 22.95 7.45 -22.77
C ARG A 105 23.95 8.39 -23.43
N GLU A 106 25.24 8.07 -23.40
CA GLU A 106 26.27 8.83 -24.07
C GLU A 106 26.25 8.58 -25.59
N GLN A 107 26.53 9.63 -26.36
CA GLN A 107 26.58 9.59 -27.83
C GLN A 107 27.92 10.16 -28.32
N PRO A 108 29.02 9.47 -28.04
CA PRO A 108 30.33 9.96 -28.41
C PRO A 108 30.60 9.75 -29.92
N ASN A 109 31.40 10.64 -30.52
CA ASN A 109 31.71 10.60 -31.96
C ASN A 109 32.50 9.34 -32.37
N ASP A 110 33.23 8.75 -31.44
CA ASP A 110 34.04 7.54 -31.58
C ASP A 110 33.33 6.27 -31.08
N TYR A 111 32.02 6.38 -30.79
CA TYR A 111 31.16 5.29 -30.29
C TYR A 111 31.67 4.68 -28.96
N PHE A 112 30.97 3.67 -28.44
CA PHE A 112 31.36 3.04 -27.17
C PHE A 112 32.78 2.44 -27.20
N TRP A 113 33.23 1.94 -28.36
CA TRP A 113 34.52 1.27 -28.47
C TRP A 113 35.70 2.24 -28.43
N GLY A 114 35.58 3.42 -29.06
CA GLY A 114 36.59 4.47 -28.95
C GLY A 114 36.74 4.96 -27.51
N ARG A 115 35.60 5.17 -26.82
CA ARG A 115 35.58 5.55 -25.41
C ARG A 115 36.24 4.53 -24.50
N ILE A 116 35.97 3.24 -24.69
CA ILE A 116 36.63 2.17 -23.93
C ILE A 116 38.13 2.18 -24.18
N ALA A 117 38.57 2.26 -25.44
CA ALA A 117 39.99 2.28 -25.77
C ALA A 117 40.70 3.48 -25.14
N ALA A 118 40.10 4.68 -25.21
CA ALA A 118 40.63 5.89 -24.58
C ALA A 118 40.77 5.74 -23.06
N GLN A 119 39.76 5.18 -22.38
CA GLN A 119 39.81 4.96 -20.92
C GLN A 119 40.83 3.90 -20.49
N LEU A 120 41.18 2.96 -21.38
CA LEU A 120 42.26 2.00 -21.17
C LEU A 120 43.66 2.56 -21.55
N GLY A 121 43.74 3.84 -21.97
CA GLY A 121 44.98 4.51 -22.33
C GLY A 121 45.40 4.40 -23.80
N PHE A 122 44.50 3.91 -24.67
CA PHE A 122 44.74 3.71 -26.11
C PHE A 122 43.79 4.58 -26.94
N GLU A 123 43.79 5.88 -26.68
CA GLU A 123 42.98 6.84 -27.44
C GLU A 123 43.35 6.80 -28.93
N GLY A 124 42.34 6.80 -29.80
CA GLY A 124 42.54 6.72 -31.25
C GLY A 124 42.97 5.36 -31.79
N PHE A 125 43.02 4.30 -30.96
CA PHE A 125 43.38 2.94 -31.40
C PHE A 125 42.42 2.40 -32.47
N PHE A 126 41.12 2.65 -32.30
CA PHE A 126 40.13 2.36 -33.32
C PHE A 126 39.97 3.58 -34.23
N LYS A 127 39.84 3.34 -35.54
CA LYS A 127 39.52 4.40 -36.49
C LYS A 127 38.17 5.03 -36.13
N ALA A 128 38.12 6.36 -36.10
CA ALA A 128 36.88 7.09 -35.92
C ALA A 128 35.95 6.87 -37.12
N GLY A 129 34.65 6.65 -36.85
CA GLY A 129 33.63 6.45 -37.88
C GLY A 129 32.83 5.15 -37.72
N THR A 130 32.03 4.81 -38.72
CA THR A 130 31.08 3.68 -38.70
C THR A 130 31.75 2.32 -38.97
N GLU A 131 33.08 2.23 -39.01
CA GLU A 131 33.79 0.95 -39.15
C GLU A 131 33.82 0.23 -37.79
N SER A 132 32.93 -0.74 -37.60
CA SER A 132 32.88 -1.52 -36.35
C SER A 132 34.16 -2.33 -36.16
N PRO A 133 34.78 -2.33 -34.97
CA PRO A 133 35.91 -3.19 -34.68
C PRO A 133 35.55 -4.67 -34.79
N GLY A 134 36.35 -5.40 -35.57
CA GLY A 134 36.36 -6.87 -35.62
C GLY A 134 36.95 -7.50 -34.34
N GLN A 135 36.78 -8.82 -34.19
CA GLN A 135 37.34 -9.56 -33.05
C GLN A 135 38.87 -9.41 -32.93
N GLU A 136 39.60 -9.50 -34.04
CA GLU A 136 41.07 -9.36 -34.06
C GLU A 136 41.53 -7.98 -33.58
N HIS A 137 40.78 -6.91 -33.88
CA HIS A 137 41.10 -5.56 -33.42
C HIS A 137 40.93 -5.44 -31.89
N TRP A 138 39.89 -6.05 -31.32
CA TRP A 138 39.73 -6.12 -29.85
C TRP A 138 40.82 -6.94 -29.19
N GLN A 139 41.21 -8.07 -29.79
CA GLN A 139 42.34 -8.88 -29.30
C GLN A 139 43.64 -8.09 -29.32
N ALA A 140 43.93 -7.38 -30.40
CA ALA A 140 45.11 -6.52 -30.51
C ALA A 140 45.12 -5.40 -29.45
N LEU A 141 43.97 -4.78 -29.16
CA LEU A 141 43.87 -3.82 -28.05
C LEU A 141 44.24 -4.49 -26.72
N PHE A 142 43.64 -5.65 -26.43
CA PHE A 142 43.88 -6.39 -25.19
C PHE A 142 45.28 -6.96 -25.05
N ASP A 143 45.96 -7.29 -26.15
CA ASP A 143 47.37 -7.72 -26.17
C ASP A 143 48.31 -6.62 -25.69
N ASN A 144 47.93 -5.35 -25.83
CA ASN A 144 48.73 -4.21 -25.35
C ASN A 144 48.55 -3.92 -23.85
N ILE A 145 47.69 -4.67 -23.14
CA ILE A 145 47.37 -4.42 -21.74
C ILE A 145 47.89 -5.55 -20.86
N GLU A 146 48.87 -5.25 -20.00
CA GLU A 146 49.44 -6.22 -19.06
C GLU A 146 48.57 -6.42 -17.81
N ALA A 147 47.89 -5.35 -17.36
CA ALA A 147 47.04 -5.39 -16.16
C ALA A 147 45.69 -6.11 -16.44
N PRO A 148 45.02 -6.66 -15.41
CA PRO A 148 43.64 -7.14 -15.56
C PRO A 148 42.71 -6.01 -16.01
N VAL A 149 41.70 -6.33 -16.81
CA VAL A 149 40.78 -5.34 -17.39
C VAL A 149 39.35 -5.62 -16.96
N LEU A 150 38.69 -4.60 -16.42
CA LEU A 150 37.27 -4.58 -16.13
C LEU A 150 36.56 -3.58 -17.05
N ILE A 151 35.62 -4.06 -17.86
CA ILE A 151 34.78 -3.22 -18.72
C ILE A 151 33.36 -3.22 -18.17
N LEU A 152 32.83 -2.03 -17.94
CA LEU A 152 31.52 -1.79 -17.33
C LEU A 152 30.63 -1.08 -18.36
N LEU A 153 29.57 -1.76 -18.78
CA LEU A 153 28.64 -1.26 -19.79
C LEU A 153 27.27 -1.07 -19.13
N ASP A 154 26.89 0.17 -18.87
CA ASP A 154 25.61 0.52 -18.25
C ASP A 154 24.63 1.03 -19.31
N GLU A 155 23.34 0.72 -19.17
CA GLU A 155 22.25 1.29 -20.00
C GLU A 155 22.36 1.03 -21.52
N MET A 156 23.06 -0.03 -21.95
CA MET A 156 23.28 -0.37 -23.37
C MET A 156 22.02 -0.48 -24.25
N PRO A 157 20.84 -0.94 -23.75
CA PRO A 157 19.62 -0.93 -24.58
C PRO A 157 19.25 0.47 -25.10
N THR A 158 19.49 1.52 -24.31
CA THR A 158 19.24 2.92 -24.70
C THR A 158 20.10 3.32 -25.88
N TYR A 159 21.39 2.94 -25.84
CA TYR A 159 22.36 3.20 -26.90
C TYR A 159 21.92 2.56 -28.22
N PHE A 160 21.57 1.28 -28.17
CA PHE A 160 21.10 0.54 -29.34
C PHE A 160 19.76 1.06 -29.86
N GLY A 161 18.84 1.42 -28.97
CA GLY A 161 17.56 2.03 -29.33
C GLY A 161 17.73 3.35 -30.07
N TYR A 162 18.63 4.22 -29.60
CA TYR A 162 18.96 5.48 -30.28
C TYR A 162 19.54 5.24 -31.68
N TYR A 163 20.59 4.43 -31.80
CA TYR A 163 21.26 4.18 -33.08
C TYR A 163 20.46 3.34 -34.06
N ARG A 164 19.37 2.70 -33.61
CA ARG A 164 18.43 2.01 -34.50
C ARG A 164 17.68 3.00 -35.39
N THR A 165 17.46 4.22 -34.91
CA THR A 165 16.80 5.28 -35.69
C THR A 165 17.67 5.83 -36.82
N GLN A 166 18.96 5.49 -36.85
CA GLN A 166 19.92 5.97 -37.84
C GLN A 166 20.19 4.89 -38.89
N ALA A 167 19.70 5.11 -40.11
CA ALA A 167 19.90 4.20 -41.24
C ALA A 167 21.32 4.34 -41.83
N VAL A 168 21.96 3.21 -42.14
CA VAL A 168 23.25 3.14 -42.85
C VAL A 168 23.21 1.96 -43.82
N GLY A 169 23.31 2.24 -45.12
CA GLY A 169 23.22 1.22 -46.17
C GLY A 169 21.90 0.45 -46.11
N SER A 170 21.98 -0.88 -46.05
CA SER A 170 20.82 -1.79 -45.92
C SER A 170 20.39 -2.08 -44.47
N GLY A 171 21.05 -1.48 -43.47
CA GLY A 171 20.75 -1.68 -42.06
C GLY A 171 20.79 -0.37 -41.26
N THR A 172 21.13 -0.47 -39.98
CA THR A 172 21.16 0.65 -39.04
C THR A 172 22.51 0.76 -38.35
N VAL A 173 22.82 1.93 -37.79
CA VAL A 173 24.02 2.11 -36.95
C VAL A 173 23.99 1.15 -35.75
N ALA A 174 22.81 0.80 -35.23
CA ALA A 174 22.67 -0.20 -34.18
C ALA A 174 23.14 -1.60 -34.60
N ASP A 175 23.02 -1.97 -35.88
CA ASP A 175 23.53 -3.26 -36.38
C ASP A 175 25.08 -3.28 -36.42
N ILE A 176 25.69 -2.13 -36.71
CA ILE A 176 27.14 -1.93 -36.69
C ILE A 176 27.65 -2.00 -35.24
N ALA A 177 27.01 -1.25 -34.34
CA ALA A 177 27.34 -1.25 -32.93
C ALA A 177 27.10 -2.62 -32.27
N GLY A 178 26.03 -3.33 -32.65
CA GLY A 178 25.73 -4.68 -32.19
C GLY A 178 26.80 -5.69 -32.58
N ARG A 179 27.33 -5.59 -33.82
CA ARG A 179 28.48 -6.40 -34.26
C ARG A 179 29.75 -6.08 -33.47
N ALA A 180 30.07 -4.79 -33.30
CA ALA A 180 31.22 -4.36 -32.49
C ALA A 180 31.13 -4.92 -31.06
N PHE A 181 29.93 -4.91 -30.48
CA PHE A 181 29.65 -5.41 -29.15
C PHE A 181 29.79 -6.95 -29.08
N ALA A 182 29.23 -7.69 -30.02
CA ALA A 182 29.41 -9.15 -30.10
C ALA A 182 30.90 -9.52 -30.22
N ASN A 183 31.65 -8.81 -31.07
CA ASN A 183 33.09 -9.01 -31.24
C ASN A 183 33.88 -8.74 -29.96
N LEU A 184 33.49 -7.72 -29.18
CA LEU A 184 34.08 -7.43 -27.87
C LEU A 184 33.86 -8.60 -26.90
N LEU A 185 32.62 -9.12 -26.82
CA LEU A 185 32.29 -10.25 -25.95
C LEU A 185 33.07 -11.52 -26.32
N THR A 186 33.17 -11.82 -27.62
CA THR A 186 33.96 -12.97 -28.10
C THR A 186 35.46 -12.78 -27.83
N ALA A 187 36.02 -11.60 -28.09
CA ALA A 187 37.44 -11.30 -27.84
C ALA A 187 37.81 -11.40 -26.35
N SER A 188 36.98 -10.84 -25.46
CA SER A 188 37.20 -10.92 -24.00
C SER A 188 37.13 -12.34 -23.45
N SER A 189 36.32 -13.20 -24.07
CA SER A 189 36.19 -14.60 -23.65
C SER A 189 37.49 -15.40 -23.86
N GLY A 190 38.24 -15.08 -24.91
CA GLY A 190 39.55 -15.68 -25.20
C GLY A 190 40.69 -15.26 -24.25
N LYS A 191 40.46 -14.29 -23.35
CA LYS A 191 41.49 -13.69 -22.49
C LYS A 191 41.21 -13.88 -21.01
N GLN A 192 42.08 -14.61 -20.30
CA GLN A 192 41.78 -15.06 -18.93
C GLN A 192 41.64 -13.95 -17.88
N ASN A 193 42.15 -12.73 -18.12
CA ASN A 193 42.19 -11.61 -17.18
C ASN A 193 41.24 -10.45 -17.54
N ILE A 194 40.26 -10.68 -18.42
CA ILE A 194 39.28 -9.67 -18.85
C ILE A 194 37.89 -10.04 -18.36
N CYS A 195 37.23 -9.07 -17.72
CA CYS A 195 35.89 -9.18 -17.17
C CYS A 195 35.01 -8.08 -17.74
N ILE A 196 33.84 -8.44 -18.26
CA ILE A 196 32.83 -7.52 -18.78
C ILE A 196 31.56 -7.64 -17.93
N ILE A 197 31.06 -6.50 -17.46
CA ILE A 197 29.77 -6.42 -16.78
C ILE A 197 28.84 -5.59 -17.65
N VAL A 198 27.71 -6.17 -18.04
CA VAL A 198 26.68 -5.51 -18.84
C VAL A 198 25.41 -5.38 -18.03
N SER A 199 24.94 -4.14 -17.88
CA SER A 199 23.64 -3.84 -17.29
C SER A 199 22.57 -3.86 -18.38
N ASP A 200 21.50 -4.59 -18.11
CA ASP A 200 20.28 -4.56 -18.93
C ASP A 200 19.37 -3.43 -18.43
N LEU A 201 18.56 -2.79 -19.28
CA LEU A 201 17.68 -1.69 -18.87
C LEU A 201 16.33 -1.72 -19.59
N GLU A 202 15.28 -1.86 -18.78
CA GLU A 202 13.85 -1.65 -19.03
C GLU A 202 13.13 -2.39 -20.18
N ALA A 203 11.85 -2.64 -19.92
CA ALA A 203 10.86 -3.14 -20.88
C ALA A 203 10.49 -2.12 -21.98
N SER A 204 10.92 -0.86 -21.85
CA SER A 204 10.67 0.27 -22.77
C SER A 204 11.44 0.15 -24.09
N TYR A 205 12.55 -0.59 -24.09
CA TYR A 205 13.42 -0.81 -25.25
C TYR A 205 13.53 -2.30 -25.60
N ALA A 206 12.38 -2.95 -25.82
CA ALA A 206 12.32 -4.35 -26.23
C ALA A 206 13.24 -4.63 -27.43
N GLU A 207 13.29 -3.71 -28.39
CA GLU A 207 14.11 -3.80 -29.60
C GLU A 207 15.62 -3.62 -29.36
N GLY A 208 16.03 -2.76 -28.42
CA GLY A 208 17.44 -2.62 -28.01
C GLY A 208 17.93 -3.85 -27.25
N THR A 209 17.07 -4.43 -26.41
CA THR A 209 17.33 -5.67 -25.68
C THR A 209 17.50 -6.87 -26.63
N GLN A 210 16.80 -6.89 -27.76
CA GLN A 210 16.97 -7.92 -28.79
C GLN A 210 18.38 -7.92 -29.39
N ILE A 211 19.01 -6.75 -29.59
CA ILE A 211 20.39 -6.67 -30.10
C ILE A 211 21.36 -7.28 -29.08
N ILE A 212 21.18 -6.97 -27.80
CA ILE A 212 22.00 -7.54 -26.72
C ILE A 212 21.83 -9.06 -26.66
N ASN A 213 20.59 -9.56 -26.71
CA ASN A 213 20.30 -10.99 -26.72
C ASN A 213 20.93 -11.67 -27.94
N ALA A 214 20.80 -11.09 -29.14
CA ALA A 214 21.39 -11.64 -30.36
C ALA A 214 22.92 -11.68 -30.31
N ALA A 215 23.56 -10.61 -29.81
CA ALA A 215 25.02 -10.56 -29.62
C ALA A 215 25.48 -11.62 -28.61
N LEU A 216 24.81 -11.72 -27.45
CA LEU A 216 25.09 -12.74 -26.43
C LEU A 216 24.87 -14.16 -26.95
N GLU A 217 23.80 -14.40 -27.73
CA GLU A 217 23.52 -15.69 -28.36
C GLU A 217 24.56 -16.07 -29.41
N SER A 218 25.02 -15.12 -30.22
CA SER A 218 26.10 -15.34 -31.19
C SER A 218 27.37 -15.77 -30.47
N SER A 219 27.80 -15.04 -29.44
CA SER A 219 28.96 -15.42 -28.65
C SER A 219 28.77 -16.78 -27.95
N ARG A 220 27.58 -17.08 -27.40
CA ARG A 220 27.28 -18.39 -26.78
C ARG A 220 27.40 -19.57 -27.76
N LYS A 221 27.08 -19.37 -29.05
CA LYS A 221 27.22 -20.41 -30.08
C LYS A 221 28.69 -20.66 -30.43
N GLU A 222 29.53 -19.64 -30.33
CA GLU A 222 30.97 -19.72 -30.63
C GLU A 222 31.77 -20.35 -29.48
N LEU A 223 31.36 -20.16 -28.21
CA LEU A 223 32.03 -20.73 -27.05
C LEU A 223 31.03 -21.25 -26.00
N ASN A 224 31.20 -22.51 -25.57
CA ASN A 224 30.36 -23.11 -24.53
C ASN A 224 30.49 -22.36 -23.19
N ARG A 225 29.39 -21.72 -22.74
CA ARG A 225 29.16 -21.10 -21.42
C ARG A 225 29.87 -19.76 -21.13
N ILE A 226 29.49 -18.71 -21.85
CA ILE A 226 30.00 -17.34 -21.64
C ILE A 226 29.27 -16.56 -20.53
N GLU A 227 27.95 -16.74 -20.36
CA GLU A 227 27.13 -15.81 -19.57
C GLU A 227 26.87 -16.29 -18.13
N PHE A 228 26.96 -15.36 -17.17
CA PHE A 228 26.34 -15.50 -15.86
C PHE A 228 25.33 -14.40 -15.58
N ASN A 229 24.17 -14.81 -15.08
CA ASN A 229 23.12 -13.88 -14.67
C ASN A 229 23.26 -13.61 -13.17
N ILE A 230 23.44 -12.35 -12.81
CA ILE A 230 23.40 -11.89 -11.42
C ILE A 230 22.08 -11.15 -11.19
N THR A 231 21.37 -11.52 -10.13
CA THR A 231 20.23 -10.79 -9.60
C THR A 231 20.73 -9.90 -8.46
N PRO A 232 20.69 -8.56 -8.58
CA PRO A 232 21.35 -7.67 -7.62
C PRO A 232 20.89 -7.77 -6.16
N VAL A 233 19.59 -7.91 -5.95
CA VAL A 233 18.96 -8.04 -4.63
C VAL A 233 17.79 -9.01 -4.75
N ASP A 234 17.70 -9.96 -3.83
CA ASP A 234 16.49 -10.76 -3.69
C ASP A 234 15.48 -10.05 -2.78
N LEU A 235 14.48 -9.41 -3.39
CA LEU A 235 13.40 -8.72 -2.69
C LEU A 235 12.42 -9.67 -1.97
N SER A 236 12.48 -10.97 -2.24
CA SER A 236 11.76 -12.01 -1.49
C SER A 236 12.55 -12.53 -0.29
N GLY A 237 13.83 -12.17 -0.18
CA GLY A 237 14.74 -12.58 0.91
C GLY A 237 14.87 -11.54 2.02
N ASP A 238 15.66 -11.87 3.04
CA ASP A 238 15.88 -11.02 4.22
C ASP A 238 16.91 -9.91 3.98
N GLU A 239 17.56 -9.94 2.81
CA GLU A 239 18.53 -8.92 2.36
C GLU A 239 17.95 -7.51 2.38
N THR A 240 16.65 -7.40 2.10
CA THR A 240 15.93 -6.13 2.08
C THR A 240 16.02 -5.42 3.42
N TYR A 241 15.74 -6.12 4.53
CA TYR A 241 15.84 -5.54 5.86
C TYR A 241 17.28 -5.21 6.22
N ALA A 242 18.24 -6.07 5.86
CA ALA A 242 19.64 -5.81 6.14
C ALA A 242 20.15 -4.55 5.41
N ILE A 243 19.68 -4.30 4.17
CA ILE A 243 19.93 -3.04 3.44
C ILE A 243 19.31 -1.85 4.17
N LEU A 244 18.04 -1.94 4.58
CA LEU A 244 17.35 -0.87 5.30
C LEU A 244 18.07 -0.54 6.62
N LYS A 245 18.41 -1.55 7.42
CA LYS A 245 19.17 -1.41 8.66
C LYS A 245 20.48 -0.68 8.42
N LYS A 246 21.28 -1.15 7.46
CA LYS A 246 22.62 -0.62 7.18
C LYS A 246 22.59 0.83 6.66
N ARG A 247 21.56 1.20 5.90
CA ARG A 247 21.44 2.54 5.29
C ARG A 247 20.73 3.57 6.16
N LEU A 248 19.76 3.15 6.97
CA LEU A 248 18.87 4.07 7.69
C LEU A 248 19.26 4.23 9.17
N PHE A 249 20.05 3.32 9.73
CA PHE A 249 20.45 3.36 11.13
C PHE A 249 21.97 3.46 11.27
N SER A 250 22.42 4.44 12.06
CA SER A 250 23.83 4.61 12.42
C SER A 250 24.26 3.62 13.51
N ARG A 251 23.35 3.28 14.42
CA ARG A 251 23.57 2.34 15.52
C ARG A 251 22.29 1.59 15.85
N LEU A 252 22.43 0.30 16.15
CA LEU A 252 21.40 -0.54 16.71
C LEU A 252 21.77 -0.92 18.16
N PRO A 253 20.78 -1.30 19.00
CA PRO A 253 21.03 -1.92 20.30
C PRO A 253 21.81 -3.23 20.17
N ASP A 254 22.30 -3.74 21.30
CA ASP A 254 22.99 -5.03 21.32
C ASP A 254 22.03 -6.21 21.08
N ASN A 255 22.60 -7.36 20.73
CA ASN A 255 21.82 -8.55 20.42
C ASN A 255 20.98 -9.05 21.61
N ALA A 256 21.42 -8.81 22.85
CA ALA A 256 20.68 -9.25 24.03
C ALA A 256 19.39 -8.45 24.21
N GLN A 257 19.45 -7.14 23.98
CA GLN A 257 18.27 -6.29 23.99
C GLN A 257 17.31 -6.62 22.83
N ILE A 258 17.84 -6.89 21.63
CA ILE A 258 17.02 -7.31 20.48
C ILE A 258 16.30 -8.64 20.78
N ALA A 259 17.02 -9.63 21.32
CA ALA A 259 16.45 -10.92 21.68
C ALA A 259 15.36 -10.78 22.76
N HIS A 260 15.55 -9.90 23.74
CA HIS A 260 14.54 -9.62 24.76
C HIS A 260 13.25 -9.01 24.18
N ILE A 261 13.39 -8.08 23.23
CA ILE A 261 12.25 -7.50 22.50
C ILE A 261 11.55 -8.61 21.69
N ALA A 262 12.31 -9.42 20.96
CA ALA A 262 11.78 -10.51 20.15
C ALA A 262 10.98 -11.53 20.98
N GLU A 263 11.49 -11.94 22.14
CA GLU A 263 10.79 -12.82 23.08
C GLU A 263 9.48 -12.19 23.59
N SER A 264 9.49 -10.88 23.87
CA SER A 264 8.31 -10.15 24.34
C SER A 264 7.20 -10.11 23.28
N PHE A 265 7.57 -9.94 22.00
CA PHE A 265 6.62 -10.02 20.88
C PHE A 265 6.08 -11.45 20.69
N GLY A 266 6.95 -12.47 20.80
CA GLY A 266 6.53 -13.87 20.76
C GLY A 266 5.46 -14.18 21.81
N LYS A 267 5.64 -13.69 23.05
CA LYS A 267 4.65 -13.84 24.14
C LYS A 267 3.35 -13.09 23.88
N ALA A 268 3.41 -11.88 23.32
CA ALA A 268 2.22 -11.10 23.00
C ALA A 268 1.33 -11.81 21.95
N ILE A 269 1.96 -12.34 20.90
CA ILE A 269 1.26 -13.15 19.89
C ILE A 269 0.72 -14.46 20.49
N GLU A 270 1.50 -15.14 21.32
CA GLU A 270 1.03 -16.36 22.00
C GLU A 270 -0.23 -16.08 22.84
N GLN A 271 -0.26 -14.97 23.57
CA GLN A 271 -1.41 -14.56 24.36
C GLN A 271 -2.64 -14.31 23.48
N ALA A 272 -2.46 -13.60 22.36
CA ALA A 272 -3.52 -13.32 21.40
C ALA A 272 -4.06 -14.58 20.70
N GLN A 273 -3.20 -15.58 20.44
CA GLN A 273 -3.60 -16.88 19.92
C GLN A 273 -4.42 -17.66 20.95
N ARG A 274 -4.00 -17.65 22.23
CA ARG A 274 -4.73 -18.32 23.33
C ARG A 274 -6.12 -17.74 23.56
N SER A 275 -6.30 -16.42 23.39
CA SER A 275 -7.61 -15.76 23.45
C SER A 275 -8.46 -15.96 22.18
N LYS A 276 -7.95 -16.68 21.16
CA LYS A 276 -8.57 -16.85 19.84
C LYS A 276 -8.86 -15.53 19.12
N THR A 277 -8.09 -14.48 19.45
CA THR A 277 -8.18 -13.18 18.81
C THR A 277 -7.48 -13.19 17.45
N ILE A 278 -6.42 -14.00 17.33
CA ILE A 278 -5.70 -14.25 16.07
C ILE A 278 -5.61 -15.76 15.81
N GLU A 279 -5.56 -16.12 14.53
CA GLU A 279 -5.35 -17.49 14.08
C GLU A 279 -3.91 -17.96 14.36
N GLN A 280 -3.75 -19.25 14.62
CA GLN A 280 -2.43 -19.82 14.90
C GLN A 280 -1.67 -20.10 13.60
N GLN A 281 -0.88 -19.12 13.14
CA GLN A 281 -0.08 -19.26 11.92
C GLN A 281 1.40 -19.59 12.16
N LYS A 282 1.99 -19.05 13.24
CA LYS A 282 3.41 -19.21 13.59
C LYS A 282 3.59 -19.54 15.08
N SER A 283 4.64 -20.29 15.41
CA SER A 283 5.04 -20.48 16.80
C SER A 283 5.70 -19.21 17.37
N PRO A 284 5.62 -18.96 18.69
CA PRO A 284 6.28 -17.82 19.33
C PRO A 284 7.79 -17.76 19.04
N GLU A 285 8.45 -18.91 18.95
CA GLU A 285 9.89 -19.02 18.67
C GLU A 285 10.22 -18.64 17.23
N GLN A 286 9.37 -19.04 16.27
CA GLN A 286 9.52 -18.62 14.88
C GLN A 286 9.37 -17.11 14.74
N LEU A 287 8.37 -16.53 15.40
CA LEU A 287 8.17 -15.08 15.38
C LEU A 287 9.34 -14.34 16.03
N ALA A 288 9.82 -14.80 17.19
CA ALA A 288 10.97 -14.19 17.85
C ALA A 288 12.20 -14.20 16.94
N SER A 289 12.48 -15.34 16.29
CA SER A 289 13.57 -15.44 15.31
C SER A 289 13.40 -14.46 14.13
N GLU A 290 12.19 -14.31 13.60
CA GLU A 290 11.90 -13.33 12.55
C GLU A 290 12.08 -11.88 13.05
N VAL A 291 11.70 -11.57 14.28
CA VAL A 291 11.90 -10.24 14.88
C VAL A 291 13.40 -9.94 15.01
N GLU A 292 14.22 -10.87 15.50
CA GLU A 292 15.68 -10.68 15.57
C GLU A 292 16.28 -10.38 14.18
N GLN A 293 15.82 -11.11 13.16
CA GLN A 293 16.28 -10.94 11.79
C GLN A 293 15.83 -9.62 11.16
N THR A 294 14.67 -9.08 11.53
CA THR A 294 14.06 -7.90 10.89
C THR A 294 14.18 -6.61 11.71
N TYR A 295 14.54 -6.69 13.00
CA TYR A 295 14.67 -5.56 13.92
C TYR A 295 15.51 -4.42 13.32
N PRO A 296 15.04 -3.16 13.34
CA PRO A 296 13.92 -2.65 14.13
C PRO A 296 12.57 -2.65 13.40
N PHE A 297 12.45 -3.32 12.27
CA PHE A 297 11.20 -3.37 11.51
C PHE A 297 10.33 -4.55 11.91
N HIS A 298 9.01 -4.41 11.78
CA HIS A 298 8.05 -5.48 12.02
C HIS A 298 8.16 -6.56 10.93
N PRO A 299 8.20 -7.88 11.25
CA PRO A 299 8.40 -8.94 10.26
C PRO A 299 7.39 -8.96 9.11
N GLN A 300 6.12 -8.67 9.41
CA GLN A 300 5.02 -8.66 8.44
C GLN A 300 5.15 -7.57 7.37
N MET A 301 6.03 -6.57 7.57
CA MET A 301 6.27 -5.51 6.60
C MET A 301 6.73 -6.07 5.24
N LYS A 302 7.42 -7.21 5.23
CA LYS A 302 7.88 -7.93 4.02
C LYS A 302 6.70 -8.35 3.15
N HIS A 303 5.67 -8.92 3.77
CA HIS A 303 4.48 -9.40 3.07
C HIS A 303 3.71 -8.22 2.48
N ILE A 304 3.55 -7.15 3.26
CA ILE A 304 2.85 -5.94 2.82
C ILE A 304 3.57 -5.27 1.65
N PHE A 305 4.90 -5.18 1.70
CA PHE A 305 5.69 -4.59 0.62
C PHE A 305 5.74 -5.46 -0.63
N ALA A 306 5.66 -6.78 -0.48
CA ALA A 306 5.54 -7.68 -1.63
C ALA A 306 4.26 -7.40 -2.44
N LEU A 307 3.17 -6.95 -1.81
CA LEU A 307 1.87 -6.72 -2.48
C LEU A 307 1.95 -5.67 -3.60
N PHE A 308 2.82 -4.66 -3.48
CA PHE A 308 2.96 -3.61 -4.49
C PHE A 308 4.33 -3.61 -5.19
N LYS A 309 5.08 -4.73 -5.07
CA LYS A 309 6.33 -4.94 -5.80
C LYS A 309 6.17 -4.83 -7.32
N GLU A 310 5.01 -5.22 -7.86
CA GLU A 310 4.72 -5.17 -9.30
C GLU A 310 4.29 -3.78 -9.82
N ASN A 311 4.17 -2.78 -8.93
CA ASN A 311 3.78 -1.44 -9.33
C ASN A 311 4.92 -0.77 -10.13
N LYS A 312 4.65 -0.44 -11.40
CA LYS A 312 5.63 0.19 -12.31
C LYS A 312 6.11 1.57 -11.82
N GLU A 313 5.25 2.30 -11.11
CA GLU A 313 5.59 3.60 -10.51
C GLU A 313 6.46 3.44 -9.26
N PHE A 314 6.52 2.22 -8.68
CA PHE A 314 7.32 1.92 -7.50
C PHE A 314 8.70 1.36 -7.89
N GLN A 315 9.73 2.19 -7.78
CA GLN A 315 11.13 1.83 -8.08
C GLN A 315 11.74 0.91 -7.00
N GLN A 316 11.21 -0.31 -6.84
CA GLN A 316 11.41 -1.33 -5.79
C GLN A 316 12.40 -0.96 -4.66
N THR A 317 13.71 -1.22 -4.78
CA THR A 317 14.63 -0.96 -3.64
C THR A 317 14.77 0.52 -3.27
N ARG A 318 14.75 1.44 -4.25
CA ARG A 318 14.79 2.89 -4.01
C ARG A 318 13.45 3.39 -3.45
N GLY A 319 12.35 2.98 -4.07
CA GLY A 319 11.00 3.29 -3.59
C GLY A 319 10.78 2.78 -2.16
N LEU A 320 11.34 1.62 -1.84
CA LEU A 320 11.31 1.03 -0.51
C LEU A 320 12.12 1.83 0.50
N LEU A 321 13.36 2.20 0.17
CA LEU A 321 14.16 3.08 1.02
C LEU A 321 13.48 4.42 1.25
N GLU A 322 12.89 5.00 0.21
CA GLU A 322 12.13 6.25 0.29
C GLU A 322 10.90 6.12 1.20
N LEU A 323 10.14 5.02 1.07
CA LEU A 323 8.96 4.74 1.87
C LEU A 323 9.33 4.45 3.34
N ALA A 324 10.35 3.62 3.57
CA ALA A 324 10.87 3.33 4.90
C ALA A 324 11.42 4.60 5.58
N SER A 325 12.08 5.49 4.84
CA SER A 325 12.55 6.77 5.40
C SER A 325 11.40 7.66 5.88
N ARG A 326 10.28 7.65 5.16
CA ARG A 326 9.05 8.40 5.53
C ARG A 326 8.31 7.75 6.70
N LEU A 327 8.34 6.42 6.77
CA LEU A 327 7.86 5.69 7.94
C LEU A 327 8.69 6.04 9.18
N LEU A 328 10.03 6.06 9.05
CA LEU A 328 10.91 6.48 10.13
C LEU A 328 10.69 7.93 10.53
N LYS A 329 10.45 8.84 9.58
CA LYS A 329 10.07 10.23 9.89
C LYS A 329 8.77 10.28 10.71
N SER A 330 7.77 9.49 10.33
CA SER A 330 6.50 9.40 11.08
C SER A 330 6.73 8.93 12.52
N VAL A 331 7.56 7.89 12.71
CA VAL A 331 7.94 7.39 14.04
C VAL A 331 8.77 8.41 14.81
N TRP A 332 9.62 9.18 14.13
CA TRP A 332 10.49 10.18 14.75
C TRP A 332 9.73 11.43 15.24
N GLU A 333 8.68 11.82 14.53
CA GLU A 333 7.81 12.97 14.90
C GLU A 333 6.68 12.59 15.87
N ARG A 334 6.47 11.28 16.08
CA ARG A 334 5.49 10.77 17.03
C ARG A 334 5.81 11.24 18.46
N GLN A 335 4.78 11.74 19.14
CA GLN A 335 4.92 12.29 20.50
C GLN A 335 5.07 11.19 21.57
N ALA A 336 4.41 10.04 21.36
CA ALA A 336 4.54 8.87 22.22
C ALA A 336 5.77 8.06 21.83
N ASN A 337 6.56 7.65 22.83
CA ASN A 337 7.70 6.76 22.64
C ASN A 337 7.31 5.31 22.94
N ASP A 338 6.37 4.79 22.16
CA ASP A 338 5.71 3.48 22.32
C ASP A 338 6.04 2.49 21.19
N VAL A 339 6.85 2.89 20.22
CA VAL A 339 7.20 2.07 19.05
C VAL A 339 8.38 1.15 19.36
N MET A 340 8.11 -0.14 19.53
CA MET A 340 9.16 -1.16 19.70
C MET A 340 9.63 -1.77 18.36
N LEU A 341 8.70 -1.99 17.43
CA LEU A 341 8.96 -2.43 16.06
C LEU A 341 8.25 -1.50 15.08
N ILE A 342 8.98 -1.09 14.05
CA ILE A 342 8.49 -0.14 13.05
C ILE A 342 7.74 -0.91 11.97
N GLY A 343 6.45 -0.64 11.85
CA GLY A 343 5.56 -1.20 10.83
C GLY A 343 4.62 -0.17 10.20
N PRO A 344 3.91 -0.52 9.11
CA PRO A 344 3.06 0.40 8.35
C PRO A 344 1.96 1.10 9.14
N GLN A 345 1.53 0.55 10.29
CA GLN A 345 0.57 1.20 11.18
C GLN A 345 1.06 2.57 11.70
N HIS A 346 2.38 2.79 11.73
CA HIS A 346 2.98 4.01 12.25
C HIS A 346 3.15 5.12 11.21
N PHE A 347 2.63 4.99 9.99
CA PHE A 347 2.62 6.11 9.06
C PHE A 347 1.82 7.28 9.64
N ASP A 348 2.35 8.49 9.53
CA ASP A 348 1.64 9.70 9.93
C ASP A 348 1.24 10.48 8.68
N LEU A 349 -0.05 10.41 8.34
CA LEU A 349 -0.60 11.11 7.18
C LEU A 349 -0.80 12.61 7.41
N SER A 350 -0.56 13.12 8.62
CA SER A 350 -0.49 14.56 8.86
C SER A 350 0.75 15.19 8.22
N ILE A 351 1.81 14.41 8.03
CA ILE A 351 3.04 14.84 7.37
C ILE A 351 2.85 14.80 5.86
N ASP A 352 2.90 15.98 5.21
CA ASP A 352 2.65 16.13 3.77
C ASP A 352 3.51 15.20 2.90
N GLU A 353 4.82 15.12 3.16
CA GLU A 353 5.76 14.26 2.42
C GLU A 353 5.46 12.76 2.53
N VAL A 354 4.85 12.34 3.64
CA VAL A 354 4.41 10.95 3.87
C VAL A 354 3.15 10.69 3.06
N ARG A 355 2.17 11.59 3.20
CA ARG A 355 0.87 11.51 2.51
C ARG A 355 1.03 11.52 1.00
N GLU A 356 1.79 12.47 0.45
CA GLU A 356 2.09 12.56 -0.99
C GLU A 356 2.75 11.27 -1.51
N LYS A 357 3.71 10.72 -0.77
CA LYS A 357 4.39 9.49 -1.20
C LYS A 357 3.42 8.31 -1.26
N ILE A 358 2.57 8.12 -0.26
CA ILE A 358 1.60 7.01 -0.25
C ILE A 358 0.59 7.18 -1.39
N ILE A 359 0.06 8.39 -1.56
CA ILE A 359 -0.88 8.73 -2.64
C ILE A 359 -0.28 8.43 -4.02
N SER A 360 1.00 8.78 -4.23
CA SER A 360 1.67 8.58 -5.53
C SER A 360 1.71 7.11 -5.98
N ILE A 361 1.57 6.15 -5.05
CA ILE A 361 1.65 4.71 -5.35
C ILE A 361 0.33 4.17 -5.93
N SER A 362 -0.82 4.48 -5.33
CA SER A 362 -2.09 3.79 -5.67
C SER A 362 -3.25 4.71 -6.07
N ARG A 363 -3.10 6.04 -5.96
CA ARG A 363 -4.16 7.04 -6.20
C ARG A 363 -5.42 6.78 -5.35
N LEU A 364 -5.24 6.57 -4.05
CA LEU A 364 -6.31 6.42 -3.05
C LEU A 364 -6.60 7.74 -2.33
N ASP A 365 -6.46 8.86 -3.04
CA ASP A 365 -6.59 10.23 -2.52
C ASP A 365 -7.89 10.45 -1.75
N ASP A 366 -9.02 10.04 -2.33
CA ASP A 366 -10.34 10.22 -1.74
C ASP A 366 -10.52 9.40 -0.47
N ALA A 367 -9.99 8.17 -0.45
CA ALA A 367 -9.99 7.30 0.72
C ALA A 367 -9.17 7.92 1.85
N VAL A 368 -7.97 8.41 1.54
CA VAL A 368 -7.12 9.12 2.51
C VAL A 368 -7.87 10.32 3.09
N ALA A 369 -8.42 11.19 2.23
CA ALA A 369 -9.02 12.46 2.64
C ALA A 369 -10.32 12.28 3.44
N ARG A 370 -11.12 11.24 3.16
CA ARG A 370 -12.41 11.03 3.83
C ARG A 370 -12.34 10.05 4.99
N ASP A 371 -11.56 8.99 4.88
CA ASP A 371 -11.61 7.89 5.84
C ASP A 371 -10.45 7.90 6.83
N ILE A 372 -9.29 8.46 6.47
CA ILE A 372 -8.07 8.29 7.27
C ILE A 372 -7.61 9.60 7.89
N TYR A 373 -7.39 10.64 7.08
CA TYR A 373 -6.85 11.90 7.56
C TYR A 373 -7.37 13.10 6.76
N SER A 374 -7.87 14.08 7.50
CA SER A 374 -8.15 15.43 7.03
C SER A 374 -7.57 16.46 7.99
N SER A 375 -7.18 17.62 7.46
CA SER A 375 -6.61 18.73 8.23
C SER A 375 -7.59 19.34 9.25
N ASP A 376 -8.90 19.21 9.02
CA ASP A 376 -9.97 19.68 9.92
C ASP A 376 -10.39 18.62 10.96
N GLY A 377 -9.75 17.45 10.96
CA GLY A 377 -10.09 16.35 11.87
C GLY A 377 -11.36 15.59 11.50
N SER A 378 -11.98 15.87 10.35
CA SER A 378 -13.28 15.30 9.99
C SER A 378 -13.22 13.89 9.40
N ALA A 379 -12.03 13.30 9.24
CA ALA A 379 -11.92 11.96 8.66
C ALA A 379 -12.50 10.90 9.62
N HIS A 380 -13.01 9.80 9.07
CA HIS A 380 -13.66 8.76 9.89
C HIS A 380 -12.72 8.18 10.96
N ALA A 381 -11.48 7.83 10.63
CA ALA A 381 -10.49 7.34 11.59
C ALA A 381 -10.23 8.35 12.72
N GLN A 382 -10.02 9.63 12.38
CA GLN A 382 -9.81 10.70 13.36
C GLN A 382 -11.01 10.86 14.29
N THR A 383 -12.23 10.75 13.76
CA THR A 383 -13.47 10.85 14.56
C THR A 383 -13.63 9.65 15.50
N ILE A 384 -13.31 8.44 15.02
CA ILE A 384 -13.33 7.22 15.85
C ILE A 384 -12.33 7.33 16.99
N ASP A 385 -11.11 7.76 16.68
CA ASP A 385 -10.02 7.95 17.64
C ASP A 385 -10.35 9.02 18.68
N ALA A 386 -10.90 10.17 18.26
CA ALA A 386 -11.33 11.23 19.16
C ALA A 386 -12.42 10.77 20.15
N ASN A 387 -13.35 9.91 19.70
CA ASN A 387 -14.39 9.35 20.56
C ASN A 387 -13.86 8.27 21.51
N ALA A 388 -12.86 7.50 21.09
CA ALA A 388 -12.26 6.42 21.88
C ALA A 388 -11.15 6.91 22.84
N GLY A 389 -10.57 8.09 22.58
CA GLY A 389 -9.45 8.64 23.35
C GLY A 389 -8.12 7.90 23.10
N ASN A 390 -7.94 7.31 21.93
CA ASN A 390 -6.73 6.59 21.51
C ASN A 390 -6.45 6.85 20.01
N ASP A 391 -5.46 6.18 19.41
CA ASP A 391 -5.10 6.29 17.98
C ASP A 391 -5.25 4.97 17.21
N ALA A 392 -6.09 4.05 17.71
CA ALA A 392 -6.20 2.70 17.18
C ALA A 392 -6.80 2.67 15.77
N ALA A 393 -7.74 3.56 15.46
CA ALA A 393 -8.35 3.65 14.13
C ALA A 393 -7.39 4.21 13.10
N ALA A 394 -6.59 5.24 13.44
CA ALA A 394 -5.53 5.72 12.55
C ALA A 394 -4.51 4.60 12.25
N GLN A 395 -4.05 3.88 13.27
CA GLN A 395 -3.11 2.76 13.11
C GLN A 395 -3.67 1.64 12.22
N VAL A 396 -4.91 1.21 12.46
CA VAL A 396 -5.60 0.21 11.63
C VAL A 396 -5.77 0.72 10.20
N ALA A 397 -6.23 1.95 10.01
CA ALA A 397 -6.46 2.53 8.70
C ALA A 397 -5.17 2.67 7.90
N ASN A 398 -4.06 3.10 8.51
CA ASN A 398 -2.76 3.19 7.86
C ASN A 398 -2.24 1.82 7.41
N LEU A 399 -2.35 0.81 8.28
CA LEU A 399 -1.97 -0.56 7.93
C LEU A 399 -2.78 -1.09 6.75
N LEU A 400 -4.11 -0.93 6.80
CA LEU A 400 -5.01 -1.35 5.74
C LEU A 400 -4.77 -0.58 4.43
N LEU A 401 -4.51 0.73 4.51
CA LEU A 401 -4.14 1.56 3.36
C LEU A 401 -2.91 1.01 2.64
N VAL A 402 -1.82 0.75 3.38
CA VAL A 402 -0.57 0.26 2.80
C VAL A 402 -0.75 -1.14 2.20
N SER A 403 -1.52 -2.02 2.87
CA SER A 403 -1.87 -3.34 2.32
C SER A 403 -2.80 -3.30 1.11
N SER A 404 -3.40 -2.13 0.81
CA SER A 404 -4.30 -1.92 -0.33
C SER A 404 -3.60 -1.28 -1.54
N LEU A 405 -2.31 -0.96 -1.45
CA LEU A 405 -1.57 -0.22 -2.49
C LEU A 405 -1.26 -1.03 -3.76
N SER A 406 -1.58 -2.33 -3.80
CA SER A 406 -1.30 -3.15 -4.98
C SER A 406 -2.08 -2.69 -6.21
N THR A 407 -1.36 -2.49 -7.32
CA THR A 407 -1.90 -2.09 -8.62
C THR A 407 -1.83 -3.19 -9.68
N ALA A 408 -1.50 -4.43 -9.29
CA ALA A 408 -1.40 -5.55 -10.22
C ALA A 408 -2.78 -5.91 -10.82
N VAL A 409 -2.80 -6.70 -11.89
CA VAL A 409 -4.05 -7.21 -12.47
C VAL A 409 -4.56 -8.35 -11.58
N ASN A 410 -5.73 -8.18 -10.96
CA ASN A 410 -6.31 -9.06 -9.92
C ASN A 410 -5.40 -9.28 -8.68
N PRO A 411 -5.04 -8.22 -7.95
CA PRO A 411 -4.18 -8.35 -6.79
C PRO A 411 -4.96 -8.87 -5.57
N VAL A 412 -4.29 -9.68 -4.76
CA VAL A 412 -4.73 -9.90 -3.37
C VAL A 412 -4.51 -8.58 -2.63
N LYS A 413 -5.59 -7.87 -2.33
CA LYS A 413 -5.56 -6.61 -1.57
C LYS A 413 -5.97 -6.84 -0.11
N GLY A 414 -5.48 -5.96 0.76
CA GLY A 414 -5.94 -5.90 2.13
C GLY A 414 -5.46 -7.02 3.01
N LEU A 415 -6.03 -7.07 4.21
CA LEU A 415 -5.74 -8.06 5.25
C LEU A 415 -7.04 -8.60 5.84
N THR A 416 -7.05 -9.86 6.28
CA THR A 416 -8.14 -10.34 7.13
C THR A 416 -8.08 -9.65 8.50
N LEU A 417 -9.16 -9.74 9.30
CA LEU A 417 -9.15 -9.21 10.67
C LEU A 417 -8.02 -9.86 11.50
N SER A 418 -7.83 -11.17 11.38
CA SER A 418 -6.75 -11.88 12.07
C SER A 418 -5.37 -11.38 11.64
N GLU A 419 -5.11 -11.26 10.34
CA GLU A 419 -3.83 -10.73 9.81
C GLU A 419 -3.59 -9.29 10.28
N THR A 420 -4.64 -8.46 10.34
CA THR A 420 -4.58 -7.07 10.82
C THR A 420 -4.19 -7.01 12.29
N LEU A 421 -4.86 -7.79 13.14
CA LEU A 421 -4.59 -7.84 14.58
C LEU A 421 -3.22 -8.43 14.88
N GLU A 422 -2.75 -9.41 14.10
CA GLU A 422 -1.40 -9.95 14.21
C GLU A 422 -0.34 -8.87 13.95
N CYS A 423 -0.54 -8.01 12.96
CA CYS A 423 0.39 -6.90 12.67
C CYS A 423 0.40 -5.79 13.74
N LEU A 424 -0.70 -5.65 14.48
CA LEU A 424 -0.87 -4.62 15.52
C LEU A 424 -0.54 -5.14 16.93
N ALA A 425 -0.37 -6.46 17.08
CA ALA A 425 0.01 -7.08 18.33
C ALA A 425 1.40 -6.62 18.76
N THR A 426 1.41 -5.87 19.85
CA THR A 426 2.61 -5.32 20.48
C THR A 426 2.60 -5.68 21.96
N PRO A 427 3.78 -5.83 22.60
CA PRO A 427 3.85 -6.13 24.02
C PRO A 427 3.06 -5.12 24.86
N ASN A 428 2.21 -5.62 25.76
CA ASN A 428 1.33 -4.85 26.65
C ASN A 428 0.18 -4.08 25.97
N ALA A 429 -0.04 -4.23 24.65
CA ALA A 429 -1.19 -3.63 23.99
C ALA A 429 -2.46 -4.49 24.15
N ASP A 430 -3.60 -3.83 24.32
CA ASP A 430 -4.91 -4.48 24.32
C ASP A 430 -5.49 -4.49 22.89
N LEU A 431 -5.56 -5.68 22.30
CA LEU A 431 -6.05 -5.89 20.93
C LEU A 431 -7.53 -5.54 20.74
N SER A 432 -8.31 -5.47 21.82
CA SER A 432 -9.74 -5.14 21.74
C SER A 432 -9.97 -3.73 21.19
N PHE A 433 -9.08 -2.76 21.47
CA PHE A 433 -9.15 -1.42 20.91
C PHE A 433 -9.01 -1.43 19.37
N TYR A 434 -8.05 -2.19 18.84
CA TYR A 434 -7.84 -2.32 17.40
C TYR A 434 -8.99 -3.08 16.73
N GLN A 435 -9.53 -4.11 17.38
CA GLN A 435 -10.70 -4.84 16.87
C GLN A 435 -11.93 -3.92 16.78
N GLN A 436 -12.22 -3.17 17.85
CA GLN A 436 -13.32 -2.21 17.86
C GLN A 436 -13.12 -1.09 16.84
N ALA A 437 -11.88 -0.60 16.68
CA ALA A 437 -11.54 0.38 15.67
C ALA A 437 -11.78 -0.15 14.25
N CYS A 438 -11.38 -1.39 13.96
CA CYS A 438 -11.62 -2.05 12.68
C CYS A 438 -13.12 -2.20 12.38
N ASP A 439 -13.93 -2.59 13.37
CA ASP A 439 -15.39 -2.69 13.24
C ASP A 439 -16.03 -1.33 12.97
N ASN A 440 -15.59 -0.29 13.68
CA ASN A 440 -16.09 1.08 13.50
C ASN A 440 -15.69 1.67 12.14
N LEU A 441 -14.45 1.42 11.68
CA LEU A 441 -13.98 1.81 10.36
C LEU A 441 -14.80 1.12 9.27
N THR A 442 -15.06 -0.19 9.39
CA THR A 442 -15.86 -0.95 8.42
C THR A 442 -17.29 -0.41 8.31
N LYS A 443 -17.87 0.08 9.42
CA LYS A 443 -19.23 0.63 9.44
C LYS A 443 -19.34 2.06 8.89
N SER A 444 -18.30 2.88 9.03
CA SER A 444 -18.38 4.33 8.77
C SER A 444 -17.63 4.79 7.54
N SER A 445 -16.52 4.14 7.20
CA SER A 445 -15.65 4.52 6.07
C SER A 445 -16.38 4.42 4.74
N TRP A 446 -16.03 5.27 3.78
CA TRP A 446 -16.67 5.36 2.47
C TRP A 446 -15.94 4.58 1.38
N TYR A 447 -14.67 4.29 1.58
CA TYR A 447 -13.78 3.65 0.61
C TYR A 447 -13.17 2.36 1.15
N LEU A 448 -13.53 1.94 2.36
CA LEU A 448 -13.15 0.65 2.92
C LEU A 448 -14.15 -0.43 2.48
N HIS A 449 -13.63 -1.51 1.91
CA HIS A 449 -14.38 -2.65 1.38
C HIS A 449 -13.96 -3.93 2.09
N LYS A 450 -14.85 -4.92 2.04
CA LYS A 450 -14.61 -6.28 2.51
C LYS A 450 -14.83 -7.27 1.38
N SER A 451 -13.87 -8.15 1.13
CA SER A 451 -14.01 -9.23 0.14
C SER A 451 -14.86 -10.38 0.69
N ALA A 452 -15.32 -11.26 -0.20
CA ALA A 452 -16.03 -12.49 0.19
C ALA A 452 -15.17 -13.42 1.10
N GLU A 453 -13.84 -13.34 0.98
CA GLU A 453 -12.88 -14.07 1.81
C GLU A 453 -12.62 -13.37 3.16
N GLY A 454 -13.27 -12.24 3.42
CA GLY A 454 -13.12 -11.48 4.66
C GLY A 454 -11.90 -10.57 4.72
N ARG A 455 -11.21 -10.32 3.59
CA ARG A 455 -10.12 -9.35 3.52
C ARG A 455 -10.67 -7.92 3.47
N ILE A 456 -10.09 -7.04 4.26
CA ILE A 456 -10.47 -5.64 4.41
C ILE A 456 -9.44 -4.78 3.66
N TYR A 457 -9.89 -3.90 2.76
CA TYR A 457 -9.01 -3.10 1.91
C TYR A 457 -9.66 -1.78 1.50
N PHE A 458 -8.84 -0.77 1.21
CA PHE A 458 -9.28 0.47 0.59
C PHE A 458 -9.33 0.33 -0.94
N ASP A 459 -10.38 0.88 -1.55
CA ASP A 459 -10.49 1.01 -3.00
C ASP A 459 -10.85 2.45 -3.40
N LYS A 460 -10.71 2.77 -4.68
CA LYS A 460 -11.05 4.09 -5.25
C LYS A 460 -12.55 4.29 -5.37
N LEU A 461 -13.30 3.20 -5.44
CA LEU A 461 -14.74 3.23 -5.57
C LEU A 461 -15.39 3.41 -4.19
N GLU A 462 -16.42 4.24 -4.14
CA GLU A 462 -17.27 4.38 -2.96
C GLU A 462 -17.97 3.04 -2.66
N ASN A 463 -18.08 2.70 -1.37
CA ASN A 463 -18.77 1.51 -0.90
C ASN A 463 -20.29 1.73 -0.77
N LEU A 464 -20.98 0.66 -0.37
CA LEU A 464 -22.43 0.65 -0.21
C LEU A 464 -22.90 1.67 0.85
N THR A 465 -22.17 1.80 1.96
CA THR A 465 -22.44 2.77 3.03
C THR A 465 -22.48 4.20 2.50
N LYS A 466 -21.48 4.60 1.71
CA LYS A 466 -21.44 5.91 1.07
C LYS A 466 -22.60 6.11 0.09
N MET A 467 -22.87 5.11 -0.75
CA MET A 467 -23.99 5.16 -1.69
C MET A 467 -25.33 5.38 -0.96
N LEU A 468 -25.60 4.61 0.10
CA LEU A 468 -26.83 4.70 0.88
C LEU A 468 -26.93 6.03 1.64
N THR A 469 -25.82 6.51 2.21
CA THR A 469 -25.76 7.82 2.87
C THR A 469 -26.06 8.95 1.88
N GLY A 470 -25.54 8.87 0.66
CA GLY A 470 -25.83 9.82 -0.41
C GLY A 470 -27.31 9.81 -0.84
N LEU A 471 -27.94 8.64 -0.87
CA LEU A 471 -29.39 8.51 -1.12
C LEU A 471 -30.23 9.07 0.03
N ALA A 472 -29.84 8.81 1.28
CA ALA A 472 -30.52 9.30 2.48
C ALA A 472 -30.49 10.84 2.57
N ALA A 473 -29.34 11.44 2.26
CA ALA A 473 -29.18 12.90 2.22
C ALA A 473 -30.06 13.56 1.14
N ARG A 474 -30.24 12.90 -0.01
CA ARG A 474 -31.07 13.39 -1.13
C ARG A 474 -32.55 13.00 -1.01
N ALA A 475 -32.95 12.31 0.05
CA ALA A 475 -34.33 11.88 0.25
C ALA A 475 -35.28 13.10 0.32
N PRO A 476 -36.32 13.18 -0.53
CA PRO A 476 -37.30 14.26 -0.48
C PRO A 476 -38.12 14.20 0.81
N GLU A 477 -38.23 15.32 1.53
CA GLU A 477 -38.94 15.38 2.81
C GLU A 477 -40.38 14.80 2.76
N PRO A 478 -41.21 15.09 1.74
CA PRO A 478 -42.56 14.51 1.66
C PRO A 478 -42.58 12.98 1.58
N LYS A 479 -41.55 12.36 0.98
CA LYS A 479 -41.42 10.90 0.90
C LYS A 479 -40.99 10.31 2.23
N VAL A 480 -40.13 11.01 2.97
CA VAL A 480 -39.71 10.61 4.32
C VAL A 480 -40.91 10.67 5.28
N SER A 481 -41.67 11.77 5.26
CA SER A 481 -42.88 11.92 6.09
C SER A 481 -43.93 10.85 5.77
N GLU A 482 -44.17 10.56 4.49
CA GLU A 482 -45.12 9.50 4.11
C GLU A 482 -44.63 8.11 4.53
N LEU A 483 -43.32 7.84 4.46
CA LEU A 483 -42.74 6.58 4.96
C LEU A 483 -42.98 6.42 6.46
N ILE A 484 -42.73 7.46 7.24
CA ILE A 484 -42.99 7.45 8.69
C ILE A 484 -44.48 7.19 8.95
N ALA A 485 -45.37 7.94 8.30
CA ALA A 485 -46.81 7.80 8.48
C ALA A 485 -47.31 6.39 8.08
N HIS A 486 -46.81 5.84 6.99
CA HIS A 486 -47.11 4.48 6.54
C HIS A 486 -46.68 3.43 7.59
N ARG A 487 -45.45 3.52 8.07
CA ARG A 487 -44.91 2.58 9.07
C ARG A 487 -45.66 2.65 10.40
N LEU A 488 -46.07 3.84 10.82
CA LEU A 488 -46.91 4.01 12.00
C LEU A 488 -48.30 3.39 11.80
N ARG A 489 -48.91 3.56 10.62
CA ARG A 489 -50.20 2.90 10.29
C ARG A 489 -50.10 1.38 10.36
N GLU A 490 -49.02 0.80 9.82
CA GLU A 490 -48.78 -0.65 9.86
C GLU A 490 -48.51 -1.15 11.28
N ALA A 491 -47.63 -0.48 12.03
CA ALA A 491 -47.24 -0.90 13.38
C ALA A 491 -48.42 -0.93 14.36
N PHE A 492 -49.36 0.01 14.21
CA PHE A 492 -50.51 0.15 15.08
C PHE A 492 -51.82 -0.35 14.46
N GLU A 493 -51.77 -1.17 13.40
CA GLU A 493 -52.97 -1.68 12.73
C GLU A 493 -53.92 -2.40 13.72
N PRO A 494 -55.22 -2.00 13.79
CA PRO A 494 -56.14 -2.54 14.78
C PRO A 494 -56.58 -3.97 14.44
N LYS A 495 -56.09 -4.95 15.21
CA LYS A 495 -56.45 -6.37 15.04
C LYS A 495 -57.83 -6.72 15.60
N SER A 496 -58.04 -6.51 16.91
CA SER A 496 -59.32 -6.85 17.58
C SER A 496 -60.40 -5.78 17.43
N LYS A 497 -60.00 -4.57 17.03
CA LYS A 497 -60.85 -3.38 16.87
C LYS A 497 -61.65 -2.97 18.13
N ARG A 498 -61.22 -3.44 19.32
CA ARG A 498 -61.89 -3.20 20.60
C ARG A 498 -61.57 -1.84 21.21
N ALA A 499 -60.31 -1.40 21.16
CA ALA A 499 -59.87 -0.10 21.69
C ALA A 499 -60.11 1.01 20.67
N TYR A 500 -59.60 0.82 19.45
CA TYR A 500 -59.79 1.70 18.31
C TYR A 500 -60.00 0.87 17.03
N GLN A 501 -60.56 1.50 16.01
CA GLN A 501 -60.92 0.92 14.72
C GLN A 501 -60.07 1.48 13.58
N LYS A 502 -59.51 2.68 13.73
CA LYS A 502 -58.68 3.35 12.72
C LYS A 502 -57.46 4.01 13.37
N VAL A 503 -56.34 4.00 12.66
CA VAL A 503 -55.13 4.74 13.03
C VAL A 503 -55.03 5.96 12.14
N LEU A 504 -54.79 7.11 12.74
CA LEU A 504 -54.38 8.34 12.06
C LEU A 504 -52.92 8.60 12.44
N ALA A 505 -52.01 8.43 11.48
CA ALA A 505 -50.59 8.66 11.70
C ALA A 505 -50.20 10.08 11.30
N LEU A 506 -49.70 10.85 12.27
CA LEU A 506 -49.33 12.25 12.11
C LEU A 506 -50.46 13.13 11.51
N PRO A 507 -51.71 13.05 12.01
CA PRO A 507 -52.83 13.77 11.42
C PRO A 507 -52.84 15.26 11.76
N SER A 508 -53.65 16.00 10.99
CA SER A 508 -54.12 17.34 11.34
C SER A 508 -55.31 17.30 12.33
N ILE A 509 -55.62 18.44 12.96
CA ILE A 509 -56.80 18.58 13.84
C ILE A 509 -58.08 18.19 13.09
N ASP A 510 -58.25 18.73 11.88
CA ASP A 510 -59.47 18.55 11.08
C ASP A 510 -59.71 17.06 10.75
N GLU A 511 -58.63 16.31 10.51
CA GLU A 511 -58.72 14.86 10.27
C GLU A 511 -59.15 14.09 11.53
N ILE A 512 -58.63 14.47 12.71
CA ILE A 512 -59.05 13.87 13.98
C ILE A 512 -60.53 14.18 14.23
N GLU A 513 -60.94 15.44 14.14
CA GLU A 513 -62.30 15.88 14.43
C GLU A 513 -63.32 15.18 13.52
N LYS A 514 -63.03 15.10 12.22
CA LYS A 514 -63.87 14.43 11.24
C LYS A 514 -64.01 12.93 11.52
N GLU A 515 -62.91 12.24 11.84
CA GLU A 515 -62.92 10.79 11.96
C GLU A 515 -63.52 10.30 13.29
N VAL A 516 -63.27 11.03 14.38
CA VAL A 516 -63.81 10.73 15.72
C VAL A 516 -65.35 10.77 15.74
N GLN A 517 -65.97 11.51 14.82
CA GLN A 517 -67.43 11.50 14.65
C GLN A 517 -67.95 10.14 14.18
N VAL A 518 -67.15 9.34 13.47
CA VAL A 518 -67.61 8.11 12.79
C VAL A 518 -67.03 6.85 13.42
N SER A 519 -65.77 6.87 13.86
CA SER A 519 -65.07 5.68 14.36
C SER A 519 -64.25 5.97 15.63
N ARG A 520 -63.82 4.91 16.33
CA ARG A 520 -62.83 5.02 17.41
C ARG A 520 -61.43 5.08 16.80
N VAL A 521 -60.67 6.09 17.15
CA VAL A 521 -59.42 6.46 16.47
C VAL A 521 -58.25 6.43 17.44
N LEU A 522 -57.12 5.91 16.97
CA LEU A 522 -55.81 6.17 17.55
C LEU A 522 -55.11 7.25 16.72
N ALA A 523 -54.98 8.45 17.26
CA ALA A 523 -54.22 9.54 16.66
C ALA A 523 -52.76 9.49 17.16
N ILE A 524 -51.81 9.27 16.26
CA ILE A 524 -50.38 9.25 16.60
C ILE A 524 -49.81 10.62 16.29
N ILE A 525 -49.38 11.33 17.32
CA ILE A 525 -48.95 12.73 17.24
C ILE A 525 -47.46 12.80 17.59
N SER A 526 -46.69 13.51 16.76
CA SER A 526 -45.26 13.68 17.02
C SER A 526 -45.03 14.58 18.23
N PRO A 527 -44.08 14.26 19.13
CA PRO A 527 -43.82 15.05 20.33
C PRO A 527 -43.24 16.45 20.05
N ASP A 528 -42.71 16.69 18.85
CA ASP A 528 -42.28 18.01 18.38
C ASP A 528 -43.38 18.79 17.64
N SER A 529 -44.56 18.19 17.45
CA SER A 529 -45.49 18.66 16.43
C SER A 529 -45.98 20.08 16.72
N LYS A 530 -46.38 20.75 15.64
CA LYS A 530 -47.18 21.99 15.67
C LYS A 530 -48.53 21.85 16.41
N LEU A 531 -48.81 20.67 16.97
CA LEU A 531 -49.95 20.30 17.79
C LEU A 531 -49.46 19.97 19.21
N PRO A 532 -49.23 20.98 20.07
CA PRO A 532 -48.91 20.76 21.47
C PRO A 532 -49.96 19.84 22.14
N PRO A 533 -49.58 19.07 23.17
CA PRO A 533 -50.55 18.30 23.97
C PRO A 533 -51.72 19.15 24.48
N GLU A 534 -51.50 20.45 24.69
CA GLU A 534 -52.55 21.42 25.02
C GLU A 534 -53.60 21.61 23.92
N GLU A 535 -53.21 21.62 22.65
CA GLU A 535 -54.16 21.73 21.53
C GLU A 535 -54.99 20.47 21.38
N VAL A 536 -54.40 19.30 21.63
CA VAL A 536 -55.10 18.03 21.67
C VAL A 536 -56.08 17.98 22.85
N GLY A 537 -55.68 18.53 24.00
CA GLY A 537 -56.56 18.74 25.15
C GLY A 537 -57.73 19.68 24.84
N LYS A 538 -57.46 20.82 24.19
CA LYS A 538 -58.50 21.77 23.74
C LYS A 538 -59.47 21.11 22.77
N LEU A 539 -58.97 20.41 21.75
CA LEU A 539 -59.79 19.62 20.83
C LEU A 539 -60.64 18.60 21.61
N PHE A 540 -60.05 17.89 22.56
CA PHE A 540 -60.78 16.90 23.35
C PHE A 540 -61.98 17.50 24.11
N THR A 541 -61.86 18.73 24.64
CA THR A 541 -62.98 19.40 25.32
C THR A 541 -64.15 19.69 24.37
N THR A 542 -63.88 20.03 23.11
CA THR A 542 -64.90 20.36 22.11
C THR A 542 -65.53 19.13 21.45
N LEU A 543 -64.86 17.96 21.49
CA LEU A 543 -65.38 16.73 20.91
C LEU A 543 -66.70 16.28 21.59
N VAL A 544 -67.69 15.92 20.76
CA VAL A 544 -68.94 15.30 21.20
C VAL A 544 -68.71 13.84 21.62
N ARG A 545 -68.00 13.07 20.79
CA ARG A 545 -67.69 11.65 21.01
C ARG A 545 -66.32 11.46 21.66
N LYS A 546 -66.15 11.96 22.89
CA LYS A 546 -64.87 11.94 23.62
C LYS A 546 -64.24 10.54 23.74
N ASN A 547 -65.05 9.50 23.94
CA ASN A 547 -64.58 8.11 24.05
C ASN A 547 -64.03 7.52 22.74
N ASN A 548 -64.14 8.24 21.63
CA ASN A 548 -63.63 7.80 20.33
C ASN A 548 -62.18 8.24 20.06
N LEU A 549 -61.54 8.98 20.96
CA LEU A 549 -60.16 9.44 20.75
C LEU A 549 -59.19 8.75 21.71
N LEU A 550 -58.19 8.06 21.16
CA LEU A 550 -56.95 7.70 21.82
C LEU A 550 -55.81 8.48 21.18
N VAL A 551 -54.82 8.91 21.96
CA VAL A 551 -53.68 9.66 21.44
C VAL A 551 -52.39 8.96 21.83
N LEU A 552 -51.55 8.63 20.85
CA LEU A 552 -50.22 8.10 21.09
C LEU A 552 -49.19 9.20 20.80
N THR A 553 -48.34 9.49 21.77
CA THR A 553 -47.30 10.51 21.71
C THR A 553 -46.11 10.08 22.58
N GLY A 554 -45.13 10.94 22.79
CA GLY A 554 -44.10 10.79 23.83
C GLY A 554 -43.67 12.13 24.40
N GLU A 555 -42.62 12.11 25.21
CA GLU A 555 -42.08 13.31 25.90
C GLU A 555 -40.76 13.81 25.30
N LYS A 556 -40.13 13.02 24.42
CA LYS A 556 -38.77 13.26 23.88
C LYS A 556 -38.79 14.03 22.56
N SER A 557 -39.31 15.24 22.56
CA SER A 557 -39.37 16.09 21.34
C SER A 557 -38.00 16.32 20.69
N PHE A 558 -36.91 16.34 21.46
CA PHE A 558 -35.54 16.49 20.96
C PHE A 558 -35.03 15.30 20.13
N GLU A 559 -35.67 14.12 20.19
CA GLU A 559 -35.26 12.93 19.44
C GLU A 559 -35.96 12.79 18.08
N VAL A 560 -36.87 13.69 17.71
CA VAL A 560 -37.59 13.61 16.42
C VAL A 560 -36.64 13.71 15.23
N GLY A 561 -35.53 14.46 15.34
CA GLY A 561 -34.47 14.47 14.32
C GLY A 561 -33.93 13.06 14.03
N LYS A 562 -33.76 12.21 15.06
CA LYS A 562 -33.31 10.82 14.91
C LYS A 562 -34.33 9.97 14.14
N LEU A 563 -35.63 10.26 14.26
CA LEU A 563 -36.68 9.57 13.50
C LEU A 563 -36.58 9.90 12.02
N HIS A 564 -36.37 11.17 11.67
CA HIS A 564 -36.19 11.58 10.28
C HIS A 564 -34.90 10.99 9.69
N GLU A 565 -33.79 10.97 10.45
CA GLU A 565 -32.54 10.33 10.02
C GLU A 565 -32.71 8.83 9.77
N ALA A 566 -33.31 8.11 10.73
CA ALA A 566 -33.59 6.67 10.58
C ALA A 566 -34.54 6.39 9.40
N ALA A 567 -35.58 7.22 9.21
CA ALA A 567 -36.50 7.11 8.09
C ALA A 567 -35.80 7.35 6.74
N ARG A 568 -34.86 8.29 6.67
CA ARG A 568 -34.04 8.57 5.48
C ARG A 568 -33.14 7.38 5.12
N GLN A 569 -32.59 6.68 6.12
CA GLN A 569 -31.81 5.45 5.91
C GLN A 569 -32.68 4.30 5.36
N VAL A 570 -33.87 4.09 5.93
CA VAL A 570 -34.84 3.10 5.42
C VAL A 570 -35.27 3.45 3.99
N TYR A 571 -35.54 4.74 3.72
CA TYR A 571 -35.85 5.22 2.38
C TYR A 571 -34.70 4.95 1.39
N ALA A 572 -33.45 5.21 1.78
CA ALA A 572 -32.28 5.02 0.93
C ALA A 572 -32.13 3.56 0.47
N VAL A 573 -32.30 2.61 1.38
CA VAL A 573 -32.24 1.18 1.08
C VAL A 573 -33.40 0.76 0.17
N GLY A 574 -34.63 1.19 0.48
CA GLY A 574 -35.79 0.95 -0.39
C GLY A 574 -35.55 1.46 -1.80
N GLN A 575 -35.01 2.67 -1.92
CA GLN A 575 -34.74 3.29 -3.21
C GLN A 575 -33.59 2.63 -3.97
N ALA A 576 -32.53 2.19 -3.30
CA ALA A 576 -31.44 1.43 -3.91
C ALA A 576 -31.96 0.13 -4.56
N ASN A 577 -32.87 -0.57 -3.87
CA ASN A 577 -33.51 -1.77 -4.39
C ASN A 577 -34.46 -1.47 -5.57
N THR A 578 -35.35 -0.47 -5.44
CA THR A 578 -36.32 -0.14 -6.50
C THR A 578 -35.67 0.39 -7.78
N THR A 579 -34.55 1.12 -7.67
CA THR A 579 -33.81 1.62 -8.85
C THR A 579 -32.84 0.60 -9.44
N GLY A 580 -32.73 -0.59 -8.86
CA GLY A 580 -31.81 -1.62 -9.31
C GLY A 580 -30.33 -1.23 -9.19
N LYS A 581 -30.00 -0.31 -8.26
CA LYS A 581 -28.61 0.03 -7.92
C LYS A 581 -27.90 -1.11 -7.20
N VAL A 582 -28.66 -1.93 -6.48
CA VAL A 582 -28.21 -3.18 -5.86
C VAL A 582 -29.23 -4.24 -6.22
N LYS A 583 -28.79 -5.37 -6.76
CA LYS A 583 -29.65 -6.46 -7.26
C LYS A 583 -29.32 -7.78 -6.57
N LYS A 584 -30.34 -8.62 -6.45
CA LYS A 584 -30.19 -9.97 -5.90
C LYS A 584 -29.22 -10.77 -6.78
N GLY A 585 -28.10 -11.19 -6.19
CA GLY A 585 -27.00 -11.87 -6.88
C GLY A 585 -25.75 -11.00 -7.07
N ASP A 586 -25.81 -9.69 -6.79
CA ASP A 586 -24.62 -8.85 -6.74
C ASP A 586 -23.71 -9.30 -5.57
N PRO A 587 -22.37 -9.16 -5.69
CA PRO A 587 -21.44 -9.53 -4.63
C PRO A 587 -21.71 -8.85 -3.28
N GLN A 588 -22.28 -7.64 -3.31
CA GLN A 588 -22.61 -6.83 -2.13
C GLN A 588 -24.03 -7.08 -1.60
N TRP A 589 -24.76 -8.07 -2.14
CA TRP A 589 -26.17 -8.29 -1.77
C TRP A 589 -26.36 -8.69 -0.31
N GLU A 590 -25.46 -9.51 0.24
CA GLU A 590 -25.53 -9.94 1.64
C GLU A 590 -25.30 -8.76 2.59
N GLU A 591 -24.25 -7.97 2.34
CA GLU A 591 -23.97 -6.73 3.07
C GLU A 591 -25.16 -5.73 2.99
N PHE A 592 -25.80 -5.65 1.83
CA PHE A 592 -26.99 -4.82 1.65
C PHE A 592 -28.18 -5.27 2.49
N GLU A 593 -28.44 -6.58 2.57
CA GLU A 593 -29.52 -7.11 3.41
C GLU A 593 -29.22 -6.91 4.91
N ASP A 594 -27.95 -7.03 5.32
CA ASP A 594 -27.53 -6.74 6.70
C ASP A 594 -27.74 -5.26 7.07
N LEU A 595 -27.32 -4.33 6.20
CA LEU A 595 -27.54 -2.90 6.40
C LEU A 595 -29.03 -2.55 6.42
N LYS A 596 -29.81 -3.15 5.51
CA LYS A 596 -31.27 -3.01 5.48
C LYS A 596 -31.90 -3.45 6.78
N ALA A 597 -31.55 -4.63 7.29
CA ALA A 597 -32.06 -5.13 8.56
C ALA A 597 -31.66 -4.22 9.73
N SER A 598 -30.43 -3.70 9.72
CA SER A 598 -29.93 -2.77 10.73
C SER A 598 -30.72 -1.45 10.75
N TYR A 599 -30.92 -0.81 9.59
CA TYR A 599 -31.69 0.43 9.49
C TYR A 599 -33.17 0.24 9.86
N GLU A 600 -33.77 -0.89 9.49
CA GLU A 600 -35.12 -1.27 9.93
C GLU A 600 -35.19 -1.41 11.46
N HIS A 601 -34.22 -2.08 12.06
CA HIS A 601 -34.17 -2.23 13.52
C HIS A 601 -34.00 -0.87 14.21
N GLN A 602 -33.09 -0.02 13.70
CA GLN A 602 -32.87 1.33 14.23
C GLN A 602 -34.14 2.19 14.15
N PHE A 603 -34.81 2.21 13.00
CA PHE A 603 -36.07 2.94 12.82
C PHE A 603 -37.14 2.48 13.82
N ASN A 604 -37.34 1.16 13.94
CA ASN A 604 -38.32 0.60 14.88
C ASN A 604 -37.97 0.91 16.34
N SER A 605 -36.68 0.91 16.70
CA SER A 605 -36.21 1.29 18.03
C SER A 605 -36.53 2.76 18.34
N VAL A 606 -36.26 3.66 17.39
CA VAL A 606 -36.56 5.10 17.53
C VAL A 606 -38.06 5.33 17.65
N VAL A 607 -38.89 4.68 16.82
CA VAL A 607 -40.36 4.77 16.92
C VAL A 607 -40.85 4.33 18.30
N LYS A 608 -40.39 3.18 18.83
CA LYS A 608 -40.76 2.71 20.17
C LYS A 608 -40.32 3.67 21.28
N SER A 609 -39.19 4.34 21.10
CA SER A 609 -38.65 5.29 22.08
C SER A 609 -39.35 6.65 22.07
N LEU A 610 -39.95 7.03 20.93
CA LEU A 610 -40.62 8.32 20.72
C LEU A 610 -42.12 8.29 20.98
N PHE A 611 -42.77 7.14 20.77
CA PHE A 611 -44.21 6.96 20.92
C PHE A 611 -44.51 5.99 22.07
N ASP A 612 -44.15 6.39 23.28
CA ASP A 612 -44.21 5.58 24.50
C ASP A 612 -45.36 5.94 25.44
N LYS A 613 -46.13 6.99 25.13
CA LYS A 613 -47.20 7.53 25.98
C LYS A 613 -48.55 7.46 25.28
N LEU A 614 -49.48 6.70 25.87
CA LEU A 614 -50.86 6.59 25.39
C LEU A 614 -51.79 7.42 26.29
N LEU A 615 -52.44 8.43 25.72
CA LEU A 615 -53.49 9.18 26.39
C LEU A 615 -54.86 8.61 26.03
N PHE A 616 -55.69 8.40 27.03
CA PHE A 616 -57.05 7.88 26.87
C PHE A 616 -58.09 8.71 27.65
N PRO A 617 -59.36 8.71 27.22
CA PRO A 617 -60.44 9.43 27.89
C PRO A 617 -60.71 8.84 29.28
N SER A 618 -60.69 9.69 30.30
CA SER A 618 -61.01 9.34 31.69
C SER A 618 -61.96 10.37 32.28
N GLN A 619 -62.95 9.91 33.05
CA GLN A 619 -63.88 10.77 33.77
C GLN A 619 -64.08 10.26 35.19
N ARG A 620 -63.66 11.06 36.18
CA ARG A 620 -63.92 10.79 37.60
C ARG A 620 -65.30 11.34 37.99
N PRO A 621 -66.00 10.75 38.97
CA PRO A 621 -67.27 11.26 39.45
C PRO A 621 -67.17 12.75 39.85
N GLY A 622 -68.03 13.59 39.29
CA GLY A 622 -68.05 15.03 39.57
C GLY A 622 -66.97 15.88 38.87
N GLN A 623 -66.15 15.30 37.98
CA GLN A 623 -65.16 16.03 37.18
C GLN A 623 -65.49 15.99 35.68
N GLU A 624 -65.01 17.00 34.94
CA GLU A 624 -65.08 16.97 33.48
C GLU A 624 -64.18 15.87 32.90
N PRO A 625 -64.56 15.27 31.76
CA PRO A 625 -63.71 14.29 31.08
C PRO A 625 -62.39 14.94 30.66
N LYS A 626 -61.30 14.20 30.80
CA LYS A 626 -59.97 14.62 30.35
C LYS A 626 -59.19 13.46 29.75
N LEU A 627 -58.16 13.77 28.98
CA LEU A 627 -57.16 12.79 28.55
C LEU A 627 -56.20 12.55 29.71
N GLU A 628 -56.11 11.30 30.17
CA GLU A 628 -55.12 10.84 31.14
C GLU A 628 -54.16 9.85 30.47
N SER A 629 -52.91 9.80 30.97
CA SER A 629 -51.89 8.87 30.50
C SER A 629 -51.95 7.52 31.18
#